data_AF-Q0VCR0-F1
#
_entry.id   AF-Q0VCR0-F1
#
_cell.length_a   1.000
_cell.length_b   1.000
_cell.length_c   1.000
_cell.angle_alpha   90.00
_cell.angle_beta   90.00
_cell.angle_gamma   90.00
#
_symmetry.space_group_name_H-M   'P 1'
#
loop_
_entity.id
_entity.type
_entity.pdbx_description
1 polymer ?
#
loop_
_entity_poly.entity_id
_entity_poly.type
_entity_poly.pdbx_seq_one_letter_code
_entity_poly.pdbx_strand_id
1 'polypeptide(L)'
;MANSLRGEVLNLYKNLLYLGRDYPKGADYFKRRLKNVFLKNKDVKDPEKIKELIERGKFVMKELEALYFLRKYRAMKQRYYSDTNKTK
;
A
#
# COMPACT_ATOMS: atom_id res chain seq x y z
N MET A 1 -14.69 9.61 20.91
CA MET A 1 -13.94 8.45 20.38
C MET A 1 -14.48 7.93 19.05
N ALA A 2 -15.78 7.66 18.87
CA ALA A 2 -16.30 7.10 17.62
C ALA A 2 -15.92 7.88 16.33
N ASN A 3 -15.79 9.20 16.41
CA ASN A 3 -15.47 10.05 15.25
C ASN A 3 -13.98 10.01 14.85
N SER A 4 -13.05 9.66 15.77
CA SER A 4 -11.62 9.62 15.43
C SER A 4 -11.30 8.45 14.51
N LEU A 5 -11.85 7.26 14.81
CA LEU A 5 -11.64 6.06 14.00
C LEU A 5 -12.16 6.23 12.58
N ARG A 6 -13.30 6.91 12.38
CA ARG A 6 -13.81 7.20 11.03
C ARG A 6 -12.81 8.03 10.22
N GLY A 7 -12.23 9.07 10.82
CA GLY A 7 -11.21 9.90 10.19
C GLY A 7 -9.95 9.10 9.83
N GLU A 8 -9.48 8.25 10.74
CA GLU A 8 -8.33 7.38 10.53
C GLU A 8 -8.56 6.38 9.38
N VAL A 9 -9.73 5.74 9.32
CA VAL A 9 -10.10 4.82 8.24
C VAL A 9 -10.12 5.53 6.89
N LEU A 10 -10.67 6.76 6.83
CA LEU A 10 -10.71 7.55 5.59
C LEU A 10 -9.31 7.96 5.14
N ASN A 11 -8.46 8.39 6.07
CA ASN A 11 -7.06 8.74 5.77
C ASN A 11 -6.28 7.52 5.28
N LEU A 12 -6.45 6.37 5.94
CA LEU A 12 -5.86 5.11 5.52
C LEU A 12 -6.28 4.73 4.08
N TYR A 13 -7.57 4.84 3.75
CA TYR A 13 -8.05 4.56 2.39
C TYR A 13 -7.41 5.48 1.35
N LYS A 14 -7.32 6.78 1.63
CA LYS A 14 -6.70 7.77 0.74
C LYS A 14 -5.20 7.50 0.55
N ASN A 15 -4.48 7.20 1.62
CA ASN A 15 -3.05 6.91 1.57
C ASN A 15 -2.75 5.63 0.79
N LEU A 16 -3.51 4.55 1.04
CA LEU A 16 -3.39 3.31 0.26
C LEU A 16 -3.71 3.54 -1.22
N LEU A 17 -4.73 4.35 -1.54
CA LEU A 17 -5.06 4.68 -2.92
C LEU A 17 -3.93 5.46 -3.62
N TYR A 18 -3.25 6.35 -2.89
CA TYR A 18 -2.09 7.08 -3.40
C TYR A 18 -0.90 6.14 -3.67
N LEU A 19 -0.52 5.32 -2.69
CA LEU A 19 0.57 4.33 -2.85
C LEU A 19 0.28 3.31 -3.95
N GLY A 20 -0.99 2.96 -4.14
CA GLY A 20 -1.45 2.03 -5.17
C GLY A 20 -1.37 2.53 -6.61
N ARG A 21 -1.03 3.80 -6.87
CA ARG A 21 -0.93 4.36 -8.23
C ARG A 21 0.16 3.70 -9.06
N ASP A 22 1.28 3.40 -8.42
CA ASP A 22 2.45 2.77 -9.06
C ASP A 22 2.45 1.23 -8.90
N TYR A 23 1.29 0.64 -8.55
CA TYR A 23 1.21 -0.79 -8.31
C TYR A 23 1.53 -1.58 -9.60
N PRO A 24 2.33 -2.67 -9.56
CA PRO A 24 2.80 -3.35 -10.77
C PRO A 24 1.71 -3.88 -11.71
N LYS A 25 0.51 -4.20 -11.17
CA LYS A 25 -0.65 -4.64 -11.97
C LYS A 25 -1.55 -3.49 -12.43
N GLY A 26 -1.14 -2.25 -12.21
CA GLY A 26 -1.89 -1.04 -12.54
C GLY A 26 -2.76 -0.51 -11.38
N ALA A 27 -3.01 0.81 -11.43
CA ALA A 27 -3.77 1.54 -10.42
C ALA A 27 -5.23 1.05 -10.28
N ASP A 28 -5.91 0.76 -11.39
CA ASP A 28 -7.31 0.30 -11.35
C ASP A 28 -7.46 -1.08 -10.72
N TYR A 29 -6.52 -1.99 -11.01
CA TYR A 29 -6.45 -3.29 -10.37
C TYR A 29 -6.34 -3.12 -8.85
N PHE A 30 -5.41 -2.27 -8.40
CA PHE A 30 -5.21 -2.00 -6.98
C PHE A 30 -6.44 -1.37 -6.36
N LYS A 31 -7.01 -0.32 -6.97
CA LYS A 31 -8.20 0.40 -6.49
C LYS A 31 -9.39 -0.53 -6.29
N ARG A 32 -9.65 -1.44 -7.24
CA ARG A 32 -10.73 -2.44 -7.12
C ARG A 32 -10.50 -3.37 -5.93
N ARG A 33 -9.27 -3.87 -5.75
CA ARG A 33 -8.91 -4.75 -4.63
C ARG A 33 -9.01 -4.02 -3.28
N LEU A 34 -8.52 -2.79 -3.21
CA LEU A 34 -8.61 -1.93 -2.05
C LEU A 34 -10.08 -1.72 -1.65
N LYS A 35 -10.92 -1.27 -2.59
CA LYS A 35 -12.36 -1.09 -2.36
C LYS A 35 -13.01 -2.37 -1.84
N ASN A 36 -12.70 -3.53 -2.43
CA ASN A 36 -13.26 -4.81 -1.99
C ASN A 36 -12.88 -5.16 -0.55
N VAL A 37 -11.65 -4.87 -0.12
CA VAL A 37 -11.23 -5.10 1.28
C VAL A 37 -12.02 -4.23 2.25
N PHE A 38 -12.20 -2.95 1.93
CA PHE A 38 -12.97 -2.03 2.78
C PHE A 38 -14.45 -2.41 2.82
N LEU A 39 -15.04 -2.78 1.68
CA LEU A 39 -16.44 -3.25 1.62
C LEU A 39 -16.68 -4.52 2.45
N LYS A 40 -15.72 -5.46 2.46
CA LYS A 40 -15.81 -6.68 3.28
C LYS A 40 -15.81 -6.40 4.79
N ASN A 41 -15.24 -5.27 5.22
CA ASN A 41 -15.15 -4.90 6.63
C ASN A 41 -16.12 -3.75 7.01
N LYS A 42 -17.08 -3.40 6.13
CA LYS A 42 -17.96 -2.24 6.32
C LYS A 42 -18.86 -2.34 7.56
N ASP A 43 -19.20 -3.57 7.96
CA ASP A 43 -20.15 -3.84 9.05
C ASP A 43 -19.44 -4.08 10.40
N VAL A 44 -18.11 -3.93 10.45
CA VAL A 44 -17.35 -4.01 11.70
C VAL A 44 -17.66 -2.78 12.55
N LYS A 45 -18.29 -3.00 13.71
CA LYS A 45 -18.69 -1.93 14.65
C LYS A 45 -17.82 -1.85 15.90
N ASP A 46 -17.12 -2.93 16.23
CA ASP A 46 -16.26 -3.00 17.41
C ASP A 46 -15.03 -2.06 17.24
N PRO A 47 -14.85 -1.05 18.12
CA PRO A 47 -13.72 -0.14 18.08
C PRO A 47 -12.36 -0.84 18.10
N GLU A 48 -12.19 -1.91 18.88
CA GLU A 48 -10.90 -2.61 18.97
C GLU A 48 -10.62 -3.35 17.67
N LYS A 49 -11.64 -4.00 17.08
CA LYS A 49 -11.49 -4.63 15.77
C LYS A 49 -11.16 -3.62 14.66
N ILE A 50 -11.74 -2.42 14.72
CA ILE A 50 -11.43 -1.35 13.77
C ILE A 50 -9.96 -0.92 13.91
N LYS A 51 -9.44 -0.76 15.13
CA LYS A 51 -8.03 -0.42 15.37
C LYS A 51 -7.10 -1.50 14.80
N GLU A 52 -7.39 -2.78 15.04
CA GLU A 52 -6.60 -3.88 14.46
C GLU A 52 -6.54 -3.82 12.92
N LEU A 53 -7.68 -3.54 12.28
CA LEU A 53 -7.76 -3.40 10.82
C LEU A 53 -6.99 -2.18 10.31
N ILE A 54 -7.03 -1.07 11.06
CA ILE A 54 -6.23 0.13 10.76
C ILE A 54 -4.73 -0.20 10.83
N GLU A 55 -4.28 -0.86 11.89
CA GLU A 55 -2.87 -1.25 12.05
C GLU A 55 -2.41 -2.21 10.95
N ARG A 56 -3.25 -3.17 10.57
CA ARG A 56 -3.00 -4.01 9.40
C ARG A 56 -2.87 -3.19 8.12
N GLY A 57 -3.70 -2.17 7.94
CA GLY A 57 -3.61 -1.26 6.81
C GLY A 57 -2.30 -0.47 6.80
N LYS A 58 -1.85 0.04 7.95
CA LYS A 58 -0.56 0.73 8.11
C LYS A 58 0.61 -0.20 7.80
N PHE A 59 0.54 -1.47 8.20
CA PHE A 59 1.53 -2.48 7.83
C PHE A 59 1.62 -2.64 6.30
N VAL A 60 0.47 -2.78 5.62
CA VAL A 60 0.43 -2.87 4.14
C VAL A 60 1.00 -1.62 3.45
N MET A 61 0.80 -0.43 4.02
CA MET A 61 1.42 0.80 3.49
C MET A 61 2.94 0.70 3.47
N LYS A 62 3.55 0.27 4.59
CA LYS A 62 5.01 0.11 4.69
C LYS A 62 5.55 -0.93 3.71
N GLU A 63 4.82 -2.02 3.51
CA GLU A 63 5.17 -3.04 2.50
C GLU A 63 5.16 -2.46 1.09
N LEU A 64 4.16 -1.64 0.74
CA LEU A 64 4.10 -0.98 -0.57
C LEU A 64 5.25 0.01 -0.78
N GLU A 65 5.61 0.78 0.25
CA GLU A 65 6.76 1.68 0.22
C GLU A 65 8.07 0.90 0.05
N ALA A 66 8.25 -0.20 0.77
CA ALA A 66 9.42 -1.07 0.64
C ALA A 66 9.54 -1.64 -0.78
N LEU A 67 8.43 -2.10 -1.37
CA LEU A 67 8.40 -2.57 -2.76
C LEU A 67 8.75 -1.47 -3.75
N TYR A 68 8.27 -0.25 -3.52
CA TYR A 68 8.62 0.92 -4.32
C TYR A 68 10.14 1.20 -4.26
N PHE A 69 10.72 1.23 -3.06
CA PHE A 69 12.16 1.45 -2.87
C PHE A 69 12.99 0.32 -3.49
N LEU A 70 12.58 -0.93 -3.34
CA LEU A 70 13.25 -2.07 -3.96
C LEU A 70 13.26 -1.96 -5.48
N ARG A 71 12.13 -1.60 -6.09
CA ARG A 71 12.05 -1.36 -7.54
C ARG A 71 12.99 -0.24 -7.97
N LYS A 72 13.01 0.87 -7.24
CA LYS A 72 13.90 2.01 -7.52
C LYS A 72 15.38 1.60 -7.41
N TYR A 73 15.74 0.85 -6.37
CA TYR A 73 17.08 0.32 -6.19
C TYR A 73 17.51 -0.60 -7.33
N ARG A 74 16.64 -1.54 -7.75
CA ARG A 74 16.93 -2.44 -8.88
C ARG A 74 17.17 -1.67 -10.18
N ALA A 75 16.33 -0.68 -10.47
CA ALA A 75 16.49 0.17 -11.65
C ALA A 75 17.80 0.98 -11.60
N MET A 76 18.17 1.52 -10.44
CA MET A 76 19.43 2.24 -10.25
C MET A 76 20.63 1.31 -10.44
N LYS A 77 20.63 0.15 -9.77
CA LYS A 77 21.69 -0.86 -9.90
C LYS A 77 21.88 -1.27 -11.36
N GLN A 78 20.80 -1.48 -12.10
CA GLN A 78 20.88 -1.83 -13.52
C GLN A 78 21.60 -0.75 -14.34
N ARG A 79 21.38 0.54 -14.07
CA ARG A 79 21.99 1.65 -14.82
C ARG A 79 23.48 1.83 -14.52
N TYR A 80 23.91 1.61 -13.27
CA TYR A 80 25.32 1.76 -12.89
C TYR A 80 26.18 0.53 -13.19
N TYR A 81 25.58 -0.67 -13.18
CA TYR A 81 26.32 -1.93 -13.34
C TYR A 81 25.99 -2.67 -14.66
N SER A 82 25.27 -2.05 -15.60
CA SER A 82 24.97 -2.68 -16.89
C SER A 82 26.23 -2.97 -17.72
N ASP A 83 27.26 -2.12 -17.63
CA ASP A 83 28.47 -2.26 -18.44
C ASP A 83 29.49 -3.23 -17.83
N THR A 84 29.46 -3.44 -16.51
CA THR A 84 30.33 -4.43 -15.84
C THR A 84 29.95 -5.88 -16.15
N ASN A 85 28.70 -6.15 -16.56
CA ASN A 85 28.27 -7.48 -17.01
C ASN A 85 28.52 -7.74 -18.50
N LYS A 86 28.92 -6.72 -19.29
CA LYS A 86 29.28 -6.91 -20.70
C LYS A 86 30.74 -7.37 -20.89
N THR A 87 31.57 -7.24 -19.85
CA THR A 87 33.01 -7.54 -19.88
C THR A 87 33.38 -8.86 -19.18
N LYS A 88 32.39 -9.67 -18.81
CA LYS A 88 32.58 -11.07 -18.39
C LYS A 88 31.86 -11.98 -19.38
#